data_AF-A0A7C3UXE0-F1
#
_entry.id   AF-A0A7C3UXE0-F1
#
_cell.length_a   1.000
_cell.length_b   1.000
_cell.length_c   1.000
_cell.angle_alpha   90.00
_cell.angle_beta   90.00
_cell.angle_gamma   90.00
#
_symmetry.space_group_name_H-M   'P 1'
#
loop_
_entity.id
_entity.type
_entity.pdbx_description
1 polymer ?
#
loop_
_entity_poly.entity_id
_entity_poly.type
_entity_poly.pdbx_seq_one_letter_code
_entity_poly.pdbx_strand_id
1 'polypeptide(L)' 'MIKNGYRITSDRATTALRVRIPGGHLEARHLELIRRIADEYGDGTVHLTTRQGVEIPGIP' A
#
# COMPACT_ATOMS: atom_id res chain seq x y z
N MET A 1 14.56 -9.08 -6.39
CA MET A 1 14.17 -8.34 -5.18
C MET A 1 13.62 -6.99 -5.61
N ILE A 2 12.43 -6.59 -5.13
CA ILE A 2 11.94 -5.22 -5.36
C ILE A 2 12.88 -4.30 -4.57
N LYS A 3 13.56 -3.39 -5.25
CA LYS A 3 14.63 -2.57 -4.65
C LYS A 3 14.09 -1.54 -3.65
N ASN A 4 12.80 -1.16 -3.77
CA ASN A 4 12.12 -0.23 -2.86
C ASN A 4 10.64 -0.65 -2.65
N GLY A 5 10.19 -0.75 -1.40
CA GLY A 5 8.80 -1.07 -1.03
C GLY A 5 7.79 0.06 -1.31
N TYR A 6 8.23 1.17 -1.91
CA TYR A 6 7.42 2.36 -2.18
C TYR A 6 7.68 2.88 -3.59
N ARG A 7 6.72 3.63 -4.12
CA ARG A 7 6.77 4.29 -5.44
C ARG A 7 6.70 5.80 -5.24
N ILE A 8 7.67 6.54 -5.77
CA ILE A 8 7.62 8.01 -5.79
C ILE A 8 6.50 8.44 -6.75
N THR A 9 5.63 9.34 -6.29
CA THR A 9 4.52 9.85 -7.10
C THR A 9 4.95 11.04 -7.97
N SER A 10 4.05 11.52 -8.83
CA SER A 10 4.29 12.74 -9.60
C SER A 10 4.46 13.96 -8.69
N ASP A 11 3.72 13.99 -7.58
CA ASP A 11 4.07 14.82 -6.42
C ASP A 11 5.30 14.22 -5.72
N ARG A 12 6.36 15.01 -5.61
CA ARG A 12 7.63 14.59 -5.00
C ARG A 12 7.62 14.68 -3.48
N ALA A 13 6.60 15.30 -2.90
CA ALA A 13 6.37 15.34 -1.46
C ALA A 13 5.65 14.10 -0.94
N THR A 14 5.19 13.20 -1.82
CA THR A 14 4.49 11.98 -1.42
C THR A 14 4.99 10.74 -2.14
N THR A 15 4.72 9.59 -1.53
CA THR A 15 5.01 8.26 -2.04
C THR A 15 3.79 7.35 -1.88
N ALA A 16 3.80 6.24 -2.59
CA ALA A 16 2.82 5.17 -2.44
C ALA A 16 3.52 3.90 -1.95
N LEU A 17 3.12 3.40 -0.78
CA LEU A 17 3.62 2.13 -0.24
C LEU A 17 3.01 0.97 -1.01
N ARG A 18 3.83 -0.01 -1.40
CA ARG A 18 3.41 -1.20 -2.15
C ARG A 18 3.56 -2.43 -1.28
N VAL A 19 2.43 -3.02 -0.91
CA VAL A 19 2.39 -4.25 -0.12
C VAL A 19 2.19 -5.44 -1.05
N ARG A 20 3.18 -6.32 -1.08
CA ARG A 20 3.09 -7.58 -1.83
C ARG A 20 2.35 -8.61 -0.99
N ILE A 21 1.25 -9.13 -1.52
CA ILE A 21 0.53 -10.26 -0.94
C ILE A 21 0.84 -11.51 -1.79
N PRO A 22 1.53 -12.52 -1.22
CA PRO A 22 1.78 -13.78 -1.93
C PRO A 22 0.47 -14.45 -2.34
N GLY A 23 0.29 -14.69 -3.65
CA GLY A 23 -0.90 -15.34 -4.20
C GLY A 23 -2.22 -14.61 -3.97
N GLY A 24 -2.18 -13.33 -3.55
CA GLY A 24 -3.39 -12.61 -3.13
C GLY A 24 -4.05 -13.16 -1.87
N HIS A 25 -3.38 -14.05 -1.14
CA HIS A 25 -3.92 -14.68 0.05
C HIS A 25 -3.34 -14.03 1.32
N LEU A 26 -4.23 -13.53 2.16
CA LEU A 26 -3.92 -12.97 3.46
C LEU A 26 -5.06 -13.29 4.43
N GLU A 27 -4.75 -13.43 5.71
CA GLU A 27 -5.78 -13.55 6.73
C GLU A 27 -6.53 -12.22 6.90
N ALA A 28 -7.85 -12.30 7.14
CA ALA A 28 -8.73 -11.14 7.21
C ALA A 28 -8.28 -10.07 8.21
N ARG A 29 -7.60 -10.45 9.30
CA ARG A 29 -7.04 -9.50 10.28
C ARG A 29 -6.04 -8.51 9.68
N HIS A 30 -5.37 -8.87 8.60
CA HIS A 30 -4.42 -7.98 7.93
C HIS A 30 -5.12 -6.87 7.14
N LEU A 31 -6.40 -7.03 6.79
CA LEU A 31 -7.18 -5.95 6.17
C LEU A 31 -7.36 -4.78 7.14
N GLU A 32 -7.57 -5.06 8.42
CA GLU A 32 -7.66 -4.04 9.47
C GLU A 32 -6.32 -3.31 9.65
N LEU A 33 -5.21 -4.03 9.57
CA LEU A 33 -3.88 -3.43 9.59
C LEU A 33 -3.64 -2.51 8.39
N ILE A 34 -4.03 -2.94 7.18
CA ILE A 34 -3.92 -2.14 5.96
C ILE A 34 -4.77 -0.87 6.09
N ARG A 35 -6.01 -0.99 6.57
CA ARG A 35 -6.91 0.15 6.83
C ARG A 35 -6.24 1.16 7.76
N ARG A 36 -5.74 0.69 8.91
CA ARG A 36 -5.08 1.55 9.89
C ARG A 36 -3.87 2.27 9.29
N ILE A 37 -3.03 1.58 8.50
CA ILE A 37 -1.86 2.20 7.87
C ILE A 37 -2.29 3.27 6.87
N ALA A 38 -3.34 3.02 6.08
CA ALA A 38 -3.86 3.99 5.13
C ALA A 38 -4.42 5.24 5.83
N ASP A 39 -5.11 5.08 6.96
CA ASP A 39 -5.66 6.19 7.74
C ASP A 39 -4.57 6.99 8.49
N GLU A 40 -3.54 6.31 9.00
CA GLU A 40 -2.52 6.91 9.87
C GLU A 40 -1.39 7.57 9.07
N TYR A 41 -1.00 6.99 7.93
CA TYR A 41 0.16 7.43 7.16
C TYR A 41 -0.15 7.85 5.73
N GLY A 42 -1.29 7.42 5.17
CA GLY A 42 -1.70 7.73 3.79
C GLY A 42 -2.81 8.78 3.73
N ASP A 43 -3.59 8.72 2.66
CA ASP A 43 -4.77 9.56 2.45
C ASP A 43 -6.10 8.89 2.85
N GLY A 44 -6.04 7.77 3.59
CA GLY A 44 -7.22 6.97 3.96
C GLY A 44 -7.74 6.05 2.84
N THR A 45 -7.07 6.00 1.69
CA THR A 45 -7.48 5.13 0.56
C THR A 45 -6.52 3.96 0.34
N VAL A 46 -7.04 2.92 -0.32
CA VAL A 46 -6.32 1.69 -0.60
C VAL A 46 -6.58 1.28 -2.05
N HIS A 47 -5.52 1.06 -2.83
CA HIS A 47 -5.59 0.64 -4.21
C HIS A 47 -5.27 -0.85 -4.37
N LEU A 48 -6.20 -1.63 -4.92
CA LEU A 48 -5.97 -3.04 -5.24
C LEU A 48 -5.33 -3.16 -6.62
N THR A 49 -4.26 -3.96 -6.71
CA THR A 49 -3.53 -4.13 -7.97
C THR A 49 -3.97 -5.39 -8.71
N THR A 50 -3.81 -5.39 -10.03
CA THR A 50 -4.03 -6.58 -10.88
C THR A 50 -3.12 -7.76 -10.53
N ARG A 51 -2.03 -7.50 -9.81
CA ARG A 51 -1.10 -8.53 -9.29
C ARG A 51 -1.46 -9.00 -7.89
N GLN A 52 -2.70 -8.77 -7.45
CA GLN A 52 -3.25 -9.22 -6.18
C GLN A 52 -2.51 -8.67 -4.95
N GLY A 53 -1.77 -7.58 -5.11
CA GLY A 53 -1.18 -6.81 -4.01
C GLY A 53 -1.97 -5.52 -3.76
N VAL A 54 -1.48 -4.72 -2.83
CA VAL A 54 -2.13 -3.49 -2.37
C VAL A 54 -1.17 -2.32 -2.46
N GLU A 55 -1.68 -1.13 -2.78
CA GLU A 55 -0.94 0.13 -2.68
C GLU A 55 -1.66 1.10 -1.76
N ILE A 56 -0.90 1.82 -0.93
CA ILE A 56 -1.38 2.87 -0.02
C ILE A 56 -0.77 4.19 -0.50
N PRO A 57 -1.55 5.08 -1.13
CA PRO A 57 -1.08 6.38 -1.60
C PRO A 57 -1.05 7.43 -0.48
N GLY A 58 -0.47 8.60 -0.79
CA GLY A 58 -0.53 9.78 0.08
C GLY A 58 0.44 9.78 1.26
N ILE A 59 1.47 8.92 1.24
CA ILE A 59 2.45 8.84 2.32
C ILE A 59 3.53 9.93 2.14
N PRO A 60 3.71 10.87 3.09
CA PRO A 60 4.74 11.92 3.01
C PRO A 60 6.18 11.39 2.99
#